data_AF-V5HEM7-F1
#
_entry.id   AF-V5HEM7-F1
#
_cell.length_a   1.000
_cell.length_b   1.000
_cell.length_c   1.000
_cell.angle_alpha   90.00
_cell.angle_beta   90.00
_cell.angle_gamma   90.00
#
_symmetry.space_group_name_H-M   'P 1'
#
loop_
_entity.id
_entity.type
_entity.pdbx_description
1 polymer ?
#
loop_
_entity_poly.entity_id
_entity_poly.type
_entity_poly.pdbx_seq_one_letter_code
_entity_poly.pdbx_strand_id
1 'polypeptide(L)'
;VLILPALQNDGFLFGYEFDASCMEILNESGAMKCLLEGYGDIINYDPFSCSLECSGSGFPKVPPGVCSGDVQTCPPSTREDLRNWHQGLGACTKQCFVKKVPMLFKHVTFVGGFYK
;
A
#
# COMPACT_ATOMS: atom_id res chain seq x y z
N VAL A 1 34.09 -4.55 19.38
CA VAL A 1 33.78 -4.11 17.99
C VAL A 1 32.30 -4.36 17.77
N LEU A 2 31.51 -3.29 17.64
CA LEU A 2 30.08 -3.38 17.35
C LEU A 2 29.93 -3.37 15.84
N ILE A 3 29.72 -4.54 15.24
CA ILE A 3 29.42 -4.64 13.81
C ILE A 3 27.91 -4.50 13.68
N LEU A 4 27.45 -3.32 13.26
CA LEU A 4 26.08 -3.18 12.78
C LEU A 4 25.95 -4.07 11.54
N PRO A 5 25.00 -5.02 11.48
CA PRO A 5 24.71 -5.69 10.23
C PRO A 5 24.23 -4.60 9.27
N ALA A 6 25.03 -4.39 8.22
CA ALA A 6 24.59 -3.62 7.07
C ALA A 6 23.28 -4.25 6.63
N LEU A 7 22.24 -3.42 6.56
CA LEU A 7 20.97 -3.72 5.94
C LEU A 7 21.27 -4.04 4.47
N GLN A 8 21.65 -5.28 4.18
CA GLN A 8 21.55 -5.88 2.86
C GLN A 8 20.06 -5.99 2.57
N ASN A 9 19.47 -4.87 2.16
CA ASN A 9 18.23 -4.89 1.43
C ASN A 9 18.58 -5.50 0.08
N ASP A 10 18.67 -6.83 0.06
CA ASP A 10 18.53 -7.60 -1.17
C ASP A 10 17.24 -7.09 -1.78
N GLY A 11 17.40 -6.29 -2.82
CA GLY A 11 16.32 -5.61 -3.51
C GLY A 11 15.29 -6.67 -3.88
N PHE A 12 14.24 -6.75 -3.07
CA PHE A 12 13.10 -7.59 -3.33
C PHE A 12 12.33 -6.88 -4.43
N LEU A 13 12.88 -6.99 -5.65
CA LEU A 13 12.25 -6.65 -6.89
C LEU A 13 11.06 -7.60 -6.99
N PHE A 14 9.93 -7.19 -6.43
CA PHE A 14 8.66 -7.80 -6.74
C PHE A 14 8.53 -7.67 -8.26
N GLY A 15 8.73 -8.80 -8.94
CA GLY A 15 8.69 -8.90 -10.39
C GLY A 15 7.26 -8.66 -10.82
N TYR A 16 6.91 -7.39 -11.05
CA TYR A 16 5.78 -7.07 -11.88
C TYR A 16 6.06 -7.72 -13.25
N GLU A 17 5.03 -8.27 -13.88
CA GLU A 17 5.15 -8.69 -15.27
C GLU A 17 5.52 -7.44 -16.08
N PHE A 18 6.51 -7.55 -16.98
CA PHE A 18 6.97 -6.42 -17.80
C PHE A 18 5.85 -5.73 -18.61
N ASP A 19 4.66 -6.33 -18.66
CA ASP A 19 3.48 -5.93 -19.41
C ASP A 19 2.34 -5.34 -18.57
N ALA A 20 2.44 -5.31 -17.23
CA ALA A 20 1.35 -4.73 -16.44
C ALA A 20 1.23 -3.22 -16.70
N SER A 21 0.01 -2.80 -17.03
CA SER A 21 -0.29 -1.39 -17.32
C SER A 21 -0.13 -0.53 -16.07
N CYS A 22 0.15 0.77 -16.24
CA CYS A 22 0.20 1.70 -15.10
C CYS A 22 -1.11 1.68 -14.29
N MET A 23 -2.25 1.43 -14.94
CA MET A 23 -3.55 1.29 -14.27
C MET A 23 -3.62 0.06 -13.37
N GLU A 24 -3.09 -1.09 -13.80
CA GLU A 24 -3.03 -2.29 -12.97
C GLU A 24 -2.12 -2.06 -11.75
N ILE A 25 -0.94 -1.49 -11.95
CA ILE A 25 -0.01 -1.17 -10.85
C ILE A 25 -0.66 -0.19 -9.86
N LEU A 26 -1.37 0.83 -10.36
CA LEU A 26 -2.09 1.79 -9.52
C LEU A 26 -3.18 1.10 -8.71
N ASN A 27 -3.96 0.22 -9.33
CA ASN A 27 -5.07 -0.46 -8.68
C ASN A 27 -4.58 -1.42 -7.58
N GLU A 28 -3.54 -2.23 -7.86
CA GLU A 28 -2.94 -3.12 -6.87
C GLU A 28 -2.31 -2.36 -5.70
N SER A 29 -1.55 -1.31 -6.01
CA SER A 29 -0.92 -0.45 -4.99
C SER A 29 -1.99 0.26 -4.15
N GLY A 30 -3.06 0.71 -4.79
CA GLY A 30 -4.19 1.33 -4.12
C GLY A 30 -4.91 0.38 -3.18
N ALA A 31 -5.17 -0.85 -3.61
CA ALA A 31 -5.72 -1.91 -2.76
C ALA A 31 -4.82 -2.17 -1.55
N MET A 32 -3.50 -2.33 -1.76
CA MET A 32 -2.54 -2.50 -0.67
C MET A 32 -2.56 -1.32 0.31
N LYS A 33 -2.64 -0.08 -0.20
CA LYS A 33 -2.69 1.13 0.63
C LYS A 33 -3.96 1.17 1.48
N CYS A 34 -5.13 0.93 0.89
CA CYS A 34 -6.41 0.89 1.62
C CYS A 34 -6.39 -0.17 2.74
N LEU A 35 -5.90 -1.38 2.43
CA LEU A 35 -5.76 -2.47 3.40
C LEU A 35 -4.77 -2.13 4.51
N LEU A 36 -3.60 -1.61 4.16
CA LEU A 36 -2.58 -1.19 5.13
C LEU A 36 -3.08 -0.07 6.05
N GLU A 37 -3.97 0.79 5.55
CA GLU A 37 -4.59 1.83 6.36
C GLU A 37 -5.78 1.36 7.20
N GLY A 38 -6.33 0.19 6.90
CA GLY A 38 -7.45 -0.41 7.62
C GLY A 38 -8.82 0.00 7.07
N TYR A 39 -8.86 0.52 5.84
CA TYR A 39 -10.09 0.96 5.16
C TYR A 39 -10.65 -0.09 4.19
N GLY A 40 -10.15 -1.33 4.21
CA GLY A 40 -10.65 -2.39 3.33
C GLY A 40 -10.13 -2.29 1.89
N ASP A 41 -10.97 -2.65 0.93
CA ASP A 41 -10.65 -2.69 -0.50
C ASP A 41 -10.68 -1.30 -1.15
N ILE A 42 -9.98 -1.16 -2.27
CA ILE A 42 -10.09 0.01 -3.13
C ILE A 42 -11.43 0.00 -3.88
N ILE A 43 -12.08 1.16 -3.95
CA ILE A 43 -13.25 1.43 -4.80
C ILE A 43 -12.83 2.21 -6.03
N ASN A 44 -12.04 3.28 -5.83
CA ASN A 44 -11.69 4.20 -6.91
C ASN A 44 -10.39 4.98 -6.59
N TYR A 45 -9.88 5.69 -7.59
CA TYR A 45 -8.85 6.70 -7.45
C TYR A 45 -9.34 8.02 -8.07
N ASP A 46 -9.29 9.10 -7.29
CA ASP A 46 -9.60 10.44 -7.77
C ASP A 46 -8.29 11.19 -8.11
N PRO A 47 -8.00 11.42 -9.41
CA PRO A 47 -6.79 12.11 -9.84
C PRO A 47 -6.81 13.61 -9.51
N PHE A 48 -7.98 14.23 -9.29
CA PHE A 48 -8.05 15.65 -8.97
C PHE A 48 -7.66 15.93 -7.53
N SER A 49 -8.11 15.08 -6.60
CA SER A 49 -7.72 15.20 -5.20
C SER A 49 -6.46 14.39 -4.85
N CYS A 50 -5.98 13.55 -5.75
CA CYS A 50 -4.88 12.60 -5.51
C CYS A 50 -5.13 11.71 -4.30
N SER A 51 -6.35 11.18 -4.21
CA SER A 51 -6.81 10.35 -3.11
C SER A 51 -7.39 9.05 -3.65
N LEU A 52 -7.16 7.96 -2.92
CA LEU A 52 -7.92 6.73 -3.13
C LEU A 52 -9.28 6.88 -2.45
N GLU A 53 -10.26 6.15 -2.96
CA GLU A 53 -11.52 5.88 -2.27
C GLU A 53 -11.50 4.43 -1.84
N CYS A 54 -11.60 4.18 -0.54
CA CYS A 54 -11.59 2.83 0.04
C CYS A 54 -12.98 2.48 0.63
N SER A 55 -13.32 1.19 0.70
CA SER A 55 -14.65 0.74 1.13
C SER A 55 -15.02 1.09 2.58
N GLY A 56 -14.04 1.26 3.45
CA GLY A 56 -14.19 1.74 4.83
C GLY A 56 -14.33 3.25 4.97
N SER A 57 -14.75 3.97 3.91
CA SER A 57 -14.89 5.44 3.89
C SER A 57 -13.60 6.22 4.16
N GLY A 58 -12.45 5.61 3.86
CA GLY A 58 -11.15 6.25 3.97
C GLY A 58 -10.70 6.87 2.64
N PHE A 59 -10.03 8.03 2.71
CA PHE A 59 -9.50 8.74 1.55
C PHE A 59 -7.98 8.97 1.63
N PRO A 60 -7.15 7.92 1.66
CA PRO A 60 -5.71 8.06 1.77
C PRO A 60 -5.11 8.74 0.54
N LYS A 61 -4.14 9.62 0.77
CA LYS A 61 -3.40 10.29 -0.31
C LYS A 61 -2.39 9.36 -0.96
N VAL A 62 -2.23 9.51 -2.27
CA VAL A 62 -1.15 8.86 -3.04
C VAL A 62 0.12 9.72 -3.03
N PRO A 63 1.30 9.15 -3.31
CA PRO A 63 2.54 9.93 -3.41
C PRO A 63 2.49 10.96 -4.55
N PRO A 64 3.27 12.07 -4.44
CA PRO A 64 3.29 13.12 -5.45
C PRO A 64 3.59 12.62 -6.88
N GLY A 65 4.56 11.71 -7.05
CA GLY A 65 4.90 11.16 -8.38
C GLY A 65 3.75 10.40 -9.04
N VAL A 66 2.97 9.65 -8.25
CA VAL A 66 1.76 8.95 -8.70
C VAL A 66 0.64 9.94 -9.03
N CYS A 67 0.46 10.95 -8.17
CA CYS A 67 -0.53 12.02 -8.34
C CYS A 67 -0.31 12.83 -9.63
N SER A 68 0.94 13.20 -9.92
CA SER A 68 1.29 13.95 -11.14
C SER A 68 1.45 13.08 -12.39
N GLY A 69 1.45 11.76 -12.23
CA GLY A 69 1.74 10.82 -13.30
C GLY A 69 0.54 10.60 -14.23
N ASP A 70 0.80 10.58 -15.54
CA ASP A 70 -0.19 10.14 -16.52
C ASP A 70 -0.23 8.61 -16.59
N VAL A 71 -1.23 8.00 -15.95
CA VAL A 71 -1.41 6.55 -15.92
C VAL A 71 -1.99 5.97 -17.20
N GLN A 72 -2.57 6.80 -18.08
CA GLN A 72 -3.16 6.38 -19.34
C GLN A 72 -2.09 6.30 -20.43
N THR A 73 -1.28 7.35 -20.59
CA THR A 73 -0.11 7.33 -21.50
C THR A 73 1.04 6.52 -20.92
N CYS A 74 1.09 6.38 -19.59
CA CYS A 74 2.06 5.57 -18.86
C CYS A 74 3.52 5.80 -19.30
N PRO A 75 4.04 7.04 -19.26
CA PRO A 75 5.43 7.31 -19.58
C PRO A 75 6.36 6.57 -18.59
N PRO A 76 7.63 6.35 -18.97
CA PRO A 76 8.59 5.63 -18.11
C PRO A 76 8.70 6.20 -16.69
N SER A 77 8.61 7.52 -16.53
CA SER A 77 8.63 8.19 -15.22
C SER A 77 7.43 7.81 -14.36
N THR A 78 6.20 7.89 -14.88
CA THR A 78 4.99 7.50 -14.15
C THR A 78 5.04 6.04 -13.74
N ARG A 79 5.51 5.17 -14.64
CA ARG A 79 5.63 3.74 -14.37
C ARG A 79 6.61 3.47 -13.24
N GLU A 80 7.73 4.17 -13.25
CA GLU A 80 8.75 4.06 -12.20
C GLU A 80 8.23 4.59 -10.86
N ASP A 81 7.53 5.72 -10.84
CA ASP A 81 6.91 6.27 -9.62
C ASP A 81 5.87 5.30 -9.02
N LEU A 82 5.04 4.69 -9.87
CA LEU A 82 4.07 3.67 -9.46
C LEU A 82 4.75 2.42 -8.88
N ARG A 83 5.83 1.95 -9.49
CA ARG A 83 6.60 0.79 -9.00
C ARG A 83 7.27 1.09 -7.67
N ASN A 84 7.89 2.26 -7.54
CA ASN A 84 8.52 2.68 -6.29
C ASN A 84 7.48 2.79 -5.17
N TRP A 85 6.28 3.29 -5.48
CA TRP A 85 5.18 3.29 -4.53
C TRP A 85 4.75 1.87 -4.15
N HIS A 86 4.51 0.99 -5.12
CA HIS A 86 4.15 -0.41 -4.90
C HIS A 86 5.16 -1.14 -4.01
N GLN A 87 6.45 -1.05 -4.36
CA GLN A 87 7.54 -1.64 -3.60
C GLN A 87 7.61 -1.07 -2.18
N GLY A 88 7.42 0.24 -2.01
CA GLY A 88 7.35 0.89 -0.70
C GLY A 88 6.23 0.33 0.18
N LEU A 89 5.05 0.08 -0.41
CA LEU A 89 3.93 -0.57 0.28
C LEU A 89 4.23 -2.03 0.62
N GLY A 90 4.83 -2.79 -0.30
CA GLY A 90 5.24 -4.18 -0.09
C GLY A 90 6.37 -4.35 0.94
N ALA A 91 7.27 -3.37 1.07
CA ALA A 91 8.24 -3.34 2.15
C ALA A 91 7.54 -3.03 3.50
N CYS A 92 6.55 -2.13 3.47
CA CYS A 92 5.73 -1.80 4.63
C CYS A 92 4.84 -2.96 5.07
N THR A 93 4.33 -3.86 4.21
CA THR A 93 3.57 -5.03 4.72
C THR A 93 4.39 -5.92 5.64
N LYS A 94 5.70 -6.10 5.39
CA LYS A 94 6.57 -6.89 6.28
C LYS A 94 6.90 -6.17 7.60
N GLN A 95 6.96 -4.84 7.61
CA GLN A 95 7.48 -4.05 8.75
C GLN A 95 6.43 -3.21 9.48
N CYS A 96 5.36 -2.78 8.81
CA CYS A 96 4.24 -2.01 9.33
C CYS A 96 3.15 -2.89 9.97
N PHE A 97 3.02 -4.17 9.58
CA PHE A 97 2.17 -5.11 10.33
C PHE A 97 2.62 -5.18 11.80
N VAL A 98 3.93 -5.19 12.06
CA VAL A 98 4.50 -5.15 13.42
C VAL A 98 4.07 -3.90 14.20
N LYS A 99 3.83 -2.77 13.52
CA LYS A 99 3.38 -1.51 14.17
C LYS A 99 1.86 -1.39 14.32
N LYS A 100 1.05 -2.10 13.52
CA LYS A 100 -0.42 -1.98 13.53
C LYS A 100 -1.17 -3.11 14.27
N VAL A 101 -0.49 -4.14 14.77
CA VAL A 101 -1.10 -5.16 15.66
C VAL A 101 -1.91 -4.56 16.83
N PRO A 102 -1.57 -3.41 17.46
CA PRO A 102 -2.40 -2.88 18.54
C PRO A 102 -3.72 -2.24 18.08
N MET A 103 -3.97 -2.05 16.77
CA MET A 103 -5.21 -1.43 16.28
C MET A 103 -6.27 -2.41 15.81
N LEU A 104 -5.88 -3.62 15.35
CA LEU A 104 -6.84 -4.68 14.97
C LEU A 104 -7.62 -5.25 16.16
N PHE A 105 -7.10 -5.15 17.38
CA PHE A 105 -7.78 -5.63 18.59
C PHE A 105 -8.74 -4.62 19.22
N LYS A 106 -8.87 -3.39 18.70
CA LYS A 106 -9.82 -2.41 19.27
C LYS A 106 -11.28 -2.62 18.84
N HIS A 107 -11.52 -3.40 17.79
CA HIS A 107 -12.86 -3.70 17.27
C HIS A 107 -13.32 -5.15 17.50
N VAL A 108 -12.56 -5.94 18.27
CA VAL A 108 -13.07 -7.20 18.83
C VAL A 108 -13.50 -6.89 20.26
N THR A 109 -14.76 -6.49 20.42
CA THR A 109 -15.41 -6.50 21.73
C THR A 109 -15.32 -7.93 22.25
N PHE A 110 -14.55 -8.14 23.31
CA PHE A 110 -14.47 -9.41 24.00
C PHE A 110 -15.85 -9.71 24.59
N VAL A 111 -16.69 -10.47 23.87
CA VAL A 111 -17.90 -11.04 24.47
C VAL A 111 -17.44 -12.20 25.33
N GLY A 112 -17.01 -11.86 26.56
CA GLY A 112 -16.84 -12.82 27.62
C GLY A 112 -18.18 -13.45 27.97
N GLY A 113 -18.28 -14.76 27.81
CA GLY A 113 -19.42 -15.55 28.27
C GLY A 113 -18.96 -16.94 28.68
N PHE A 114 -18.77 -17.15 29.98
CA PHE A 114 -19.08 -18.42 30.65
C PHE A 114 -20.51 -18.83 30.20
N TYR A 115 -20.94 -20.08 30.03
CA TYR A 115 -20.94 -21.25 30.93
C TYR A 115 -21.22 -22.52 30.10
N LYS A 116 -20.61 -23.66 30.44
CA LYS A 116 -21.29 -24.83 31.02
C LYS A 116 -20.30 -25.76 31.68
#